data_AF-A0A423XPV6-F1
#
_entry.id   AF-A0A423XPV6-F1
#
_cell.length_a   1.000
_cell.length_b   1.000
_cell.length_c   1.000
_cell.angle_alpha   90.00
_cell.angle_beta   90.00
_cell.angle_gamma   90.00
#
_symmetry.space_group_name_H-M   'P 1'
#
loop_
_entity.id
_entity.type
_entity.pdbx_description
1 polymer ?
#
loop_
_entity_poly.entity_id
_entity_poly.type
_entity_poly.pdbx_seq_one_letter_code
_entity_poly.pdbx_strand_id
1 'polypeptide(L)'
;LQHHFSDNVEGFFRGYGYANNADFVVGSPPFSPAFSADENQYDNQSWDTGLRYNADIYSSQLIASFQKLKSYNYSSLYGRYQDGTTLDRMEQRYIQWGNNLVVGHGSV
;
A
#
# COMPACT_ATOMS: atom_id res chain seq x y z
N LEU A 1 10.05 -7.23 -10.93
CA LEU A 1 11.19 -8.13 -11.22
C LEU A 1 10.87 -9.51 -10.66
N GLN A 2 11.07 -10.56 -11.44
CA GLN A 2 10.97 -11.95 -11.00
C GLN A 2 12.24 -12.67 -11.42
N HIS A 3 12.69 -13.60 -10.58
CA HIS A 3 13.92 -14.36 -10.83
C HIS A 3 13.74 -15.81 -10.37
N HIS A 4 14.16 -16.73 -11.23
CA HIS A 4 14.22 -18.16 -10.93
C HIS A 4 15.65 -18.49 -10.52
N PHE A 5 15.85 -18.89 -9.26
CA PHE A 5 17.16 -19.28 -8.75
C PHE A 5 17.47 -20.75 -9.08
N SER A 6 16.43 -21.58 -9.17
CA SER A 6 16.46 -22.98 -9.60
C SER A 6 15.07 -23.38 -10.11
N ASP A 7 14.89 -24.63 -10.52
CA ASP A 7 13.60 -25.18 -10.96
C ASP A 7 12.51 -25.07 -9.87
N ASN A 8 12.91 -25.12 -8.60
CA ASN A 8 12.01 -25.20 -7.46
C ASN A 8 11.96 -23.92 -6.63
N VAL A 9 12.82 -22.93 -6.91
CA VAL A 9 12.93 -21.70 -6.11
C VAL A 9 12.85 -20.47 -7.01
N GLU A 10 11.85 -19.64 -6.75
CA GLU A 10 11.70 -18.34 -7.39
C GLU A 10 11.56 -17.22 -6.37
N GLY A 11 11.92 -16.00 -6.78
CA GLY A 11 11.70 -14.80 -6.00
C GLY A 11 11.17 -13.66 -6.85
N PHE A 12 10.57 -12.70 -6.19
CA PHE A 12 10.08 -11.49 -6.85
C PHE A 12 10.32 -10.26 -5.98
N PHE A 13 10.42 -9.13 -6.68
CA PHE A 13 10.33 -7.80 -6.09
C PHE A 13 9.42 -6.94 -6.95
N ARG A 14 8.44 -6.29 -6.32
CA ARG A 14 7.55 -5.32 -6.97
C ARG A 14 7.48 -4.05 -6.14
N GLY A 15 7.58 -2.92 -6.82
CA GLY A 15 7.33 -1.61 -6.25
C GLY A 15 6.33 -0.91 -7.15
N TYR A 16 5.31 -0.31 -6.56
CA TYR A 16 4.30 0.46 -7.27
C TYR A 16 3.78 1.57 -6.39
N GLY A 17 3.24 2.60 -7.01
CA GLY A 17 2.68 3.73 -6.29
C GLY A 17 1.75 4.50 -7.21
N TYR A 18 0.93 5.32 -6.58
CA TYR A 18 0.04 6.22 -7.29
C TYR A 18 -0.17 7.46 -6.44
N ALA A 19 -0.40 8.56 -7.13
CA ALA A 19 -0.81 9.82 -6.56
C ALA A 19 -2.19 10.14 -7.11
N ASN A 20 -3.11 10.50 -6.23
CA ASN A 20 -4.44 10.96 -6.59
C ASN A 20 -4.66 12.34 -5.99
N ASN A 21 -5.50 13.11 -6.66
CA ASN A 21 -5.96 14.39 -6.20
C ASN A 21 -7.47 14.45 -6.43
N ALA A 22 -8.20 14.96 -5.44
CA ALA A 22 -9.63 15.00 -5.47
C ALA A 22 -10.12 16.32 -4.86
N ASP A 23 -11.00 16.99 -5.59
CA ASP A 23 -11.66 18.21 -5.16
C ASP A 23 -13.06 17.87 -4.63
N PHE A 24 -13.49 18.59 -3.59
CA PHE A 24 -14.83 18.44 -3.03
C PHE A 24 -15.37 19.78 -2.56
N VAL A 25 -16.70 19.90 -2.58
CA VAL A 25 -17.36 21.09 -2.07
C VAL A 25 -17.50 20.95 -0.55
N VAL A 26 -16.81 21.82 0.18
CA VAL A 26 -17.05 21.99 1.61
C VAL A 26 -18.37 22.75 1.77
N GLY A 27 -19.27 22.23 2.59
CA GLY A 27 -20.56 22.88 2.88
C GLY A 27 -20.41 24.30 3.45
N SER A 28 -21.50 25.07 3.39
CA SER A 28 -21.61 26.49 3.78
C SER A 28 -21.05 26.83 5.20
N PRO A 29 -20.71 28.12 5.48
CA PRO A 29 -19.58 28.63 6.30
C PRO A 29 -19.46 28.18 7.78
N PRO A 30 -18.24 28.27 8.37
CA PRO A 30 -17.52 29.53 8.53
C PRO A 30 -16.27 29.64 7.65
N PHE A 31 -16.12 30.78 6.96
CA PHE A 31 -14.99 31.13 6.07
C PHE A 31 -13.68 31.40 6.81
N SER A 32 -13.29 30.53 7.75
CA SER A 32 -11.95 30.57 8.30
C SER A 32 -11.09 29.54 7.57
N PRO A 33 -9.77 29.81 7.43
CA PRO A 33 -8.83 28.82 6.91
C PRO A 33 -9.00 27.44 7.56
N ALA A 34 -9.30 27.41 8.87
CA ALA A 34 -9.53 26.20 9.65
C ALA A 34 -10.67 25.27 9.17
N PHE A 35 -11.64 25.77 8.38
CA PHE A 35 -12.77 24.98 7.85
C PHE A 35 -12.87 25.06 6.32
N SER A 36 -11.75 25.30 5.64
CA SER A 36 -11.70 25.56 4.20
C SER A 36 -11.07 24.45 3.35
N ALA A 37 -10.83 23.27 3.94
CA ALA A 37 -10.17 22.17 3.27
C ALA A 37 -11.10 21.53 2.23
N ASP A 38 -10.89 21.85 0.94
CA ASP A 38 -11.67 21.45 -0.23
C ASP A 38 -10.90 20.55 -1.20
N GLU A 39 -9.62 20.29 -0.92
CA GLU A 39 -8.75 19.50 -1.76
C GLU A 39 -8.07 18.39 -0.96
N ASN A 40 -8.13 17.16 -1.48
CA ASN A 40 -7.39 16.01 -0.98
C ASN A 40 -6.26 15.67 -1.95
N GLN A 41 -5.06 15.50 -1.42
CA GLN A 41 -3.96 14.89 -2.14
C GLN A 41 -3.51 13.63 -1.42
N TYR A 42 -3.55 12.53 -2.16
CA TYR A 42 -3.25 11.20 -1.67
C TYR A 42 -2.03 10.64 -2.41
N ASP A 43 -1.01 10.23 -1.66
CA ASP A 43 0.17 9.54 -2.20
C ASP A 43 0.32 8.18 -1.52
N ASN A 44 0.43 7.13 -2.34
CA ASN A 44 0.71 5.78 -1.87
C ASN A 44 1.92 5.17 -2.59
N GLN A 45 2.75 4.49 -1.80
CA GLN A 45 3.87 3.70 -2.29
C GLN A 45 3.88 2.36 -1.58
N SER A 46 3.96 1.29 -2.35
CA SER A 46 3.96 -0.09 -1.86
C SER A 46 5.14 -0.85 -2.46
N TRP A 47 5.78 -1.66 -1.63
CA TRP A 47 6.85 -2.56 -2.00
C TRP A 47 6.55 -3.94 -1.46
N ASP A 48 6.66 -4.95 -2.31
CA ASP A 48 6.57 -6.34 -1.90
C ASP A 48 7.75 -7.12 -2.42
N THR A 49 8.25 -8.02 -1.59
CA THR A 49 9.25 -9.00 -1.95
C THR A 49 8.82 -10.37 -1.48
N GLY A 50 9.27 -11.42 -2.14
CA GLY A 50 8.99 -12.75 -1.66
C GLY A 50 9.84 -13.82 -2.30
N LEU A 51 9.83 -14.97 -1.64
CA LEU A 51 10.42 -16.22 -2.08
C LEU A 51 9.34 -17.28 -2.11
N ARG A 52 9.40 -18.13 -3.13
CA ARG A 52 8.52 -19.29 -3.30
C ARG A 52 9.37 -20.52 -3.53
N TYR A 53 9.00 -21.58 -2.83
CA TYR A 53 9.50 -22.93 -3.02
C TYR A 53 8.36 -23.81 -3.51
N ASN A 54 8.62 -24.63 -4.52
CA ASN A 54 7.68 -25.63 -5.00
C ASN A 54 8.43 -26.92 -5.34
N ALA A 55 8.05 -28.03 -4.73
CA ALA A 55 8.62 -29.35 -5.00
C ALA A 55 7.56 -30.43 -4.78
N ASP A 56 7.14 -31.06 -5.88
CA ASP A 56 6.18 -32.17 -5.93
C ASP A 56 4.90 -31.91 -5.12
N ILE A 57 4.84 -32.49 -3.91
CA ILE A 57 3.69 -32.44 -3.02
C ILE A 57 3.73 -31.25 -2.05
N TYR A 58 4.82 -30.50 -1.98
CA TYR A 58 5.00 -29.42 -1.01
C TYR A 58 5.34 -28.08 -1.67
N SER A 59 4.73 -27.02 -1.14
CA SER A 59 5.02 -25.65 -1.54
C SER A 59 5.08 -24.73 -0.32
N SER A 60 5.94 -23.72 -0.40
CA SER A 60 6.11 -22.72 0.65
C SER A 60 6.28 -21.34 0.03
N GLN A 61 5.72 -20.32 0.67
CA GLN A 61 5.87 -18.94 0.22
C GLN A 61 6.09 -18.02 1.41
N LEU A 62 7.14 -17.22 1.33
CA LEU A 62 7.43 -16.14 2.27
C LEU A 62 7.28 -14.81 1.52
N ILE A 63 6.42 -13.93 2.01
CA ILE A 63 6.19 -12.59 1.47
C ILE A 63 6.45 -11.58 2.57
N ALA A 64 7.14 -10.49 2.23
CA ALA A 64 7.23 -9.29 3.04
C ALA A 64 6.71 -8.10 2.22
N SER A 65 5.84 -7.32 2.83
CA SER A 65 5.19 -6.16 2.22
C SER A 65 5.38 -4.93 3.10
N PHE A 66 5.65 -3.80 2.46
CA PHE A 66 5.75 -2.50 3.09
C PHE A 66 4.96 -1.49 2.29
N GLN A 67 4.15 -0.69 2.97
CA GLN A 67 3.36 0.37 2.35
C GLN A 67 3.48 1.65 3.15
N LYS A 68 3.57 2.77 2.43
CA LYS A 68 3.49 4.11 2.98
C LYS A 68 2.38 4.89 2.28
N LEU A 69 1.60 5.58 3.09
CA LEU A 69 0.46 6.38 2.65
C LEU A 69 0.54 7.76 3.30
N LYS A 70 0.30 8.79 2.50
CA LYS A 70 0.10 10.17 2.96
C LYS A 70 -1.16 10.72 2.33
N SER A 71 -2.02 11.31 3.13
CA SER A 71 -3.24 11.98 2.69
C SER A 71 -3.28 13.37 3.30
N TYR A 72 -3.13 14.39 2.48
CA TYR A 72 -3.34 15.79 2.85
C TYR A 72 -4.78 16.17 2.55
N ASN A 73 -5.49 16.73 3.53
CA ASN A 73 -6.70 17.52 3.27
C ASN A 73 -6.37 18.97 3.56
N TYR A 74 -6.56 19.85 2.58
CA TYR A 74 -6.15 21.24 2.68
C TYR A 74 -7.03 22.13 1.79
N SER A 75 -6.91 23.43 1.96
CA SER A 75 -7.60 24.40 1.11
C SER A 75 -6.80 24.67 -0.15
N SER A 76 -7.39 24.49 -1.32
CA SER A 76 -6.81 24.85 -2.62
C SER A 76 -6.37 26.32 -2.69
N LEU A 77 -7.08 27.21 -1.99
CA LEU A 77 -6.78 28.65 -1.92
C LEU A 77 -5.53 28.97 -1.07
N TYR A 78 -5.36 28.28 0.06
CA TYR A 78 -4.29 28.58 1.03
C TYR A 78 -3.06 27.65 0.87
N GLY A 79 -3.27 26.43 0.40
CA GLY A 79 -2.25 25.44 0.14
C GLY A 79 -1.98 24.47 1.29
N ARG A 80 -1.14 23.46 0.99
CA ARG A 80 -0.90 22.23 1.78
C ARG A 80 -0.18 22.38 3.11
N TYR A 81 0.22 23.59 3.49
CA TYR A 81 1.04 23.84 4.68
C TYR A 81 0.51 25.00 5.52
N GLN A 82 -0.79 25.28 5.40
CA GLN A 82 -1.48 26.35 6.12
C GLN A 82 -2.48 25.80 7.16
N ASP A 83 -3.01 26.70 7.98
CA ASP A 83 -4.05 26.42 8.96
C ASP A 83 -5.26 25.72 8.32
N GLY A 84 -5.80 24.72 9.02
CA GLY A 84 -6.88 23.87 8.50
C GLY A 84 -6.40 22.66 7.70
N THR A 85 -5.10 22.55 7.39
CA THR A 85 -4.55 21.33 6.79
C THR A 85 -4.52 20.18 7.78
N THR A 86 -5.02 19.02 7.38
CA THR A 86 -4.79 17.76 8.09
C THR A 86 -3.90 16.84 7.27
N LEU A 87 -3.11 16.03 7.98
CA LEU A 87 -2.24 15.04 7.36
C LEU A 87 -2.43 13.69 8.05
N ASP A 88 -2.98 12.75 7.32
CA ASP A 88 -2.97 11.35 7.70
C ASP A 88 -1.75 10.68 7.09
N ARG A 89 -0.94 10.06 7.95
CA ARG A 89 0.25 9.30 7.53
C ARG A 89 0.21 7.92 8.13
N MET A 90 0.29 6.92 7.26
CA MET A 90 0.27 5.51 7.65
C MET A 90 1.49 4.80 7.08
N GLU A 91 2.10 3.95 7.90
CA GLU A 91 3.01 2.91 7.46
C GLU A 91 2.42 1.56 7.83
N GLN A 92 2.44 0.62 6.89
CA GLN A 92 2.00 -0.75 7.12
C GLN A 92 3.11 -1.71 6.73
N ARG A 93 3.36 -2.69 7.60
CA ARG A 93 4.36 -3.75 7.42
C ARG A 93 3.66 -5.07 7.64
N TYR A 94 3.88 -6.01 6.73
CA TYR A 94 3.27 -7.32 6.80
C TYR A 94 4.26 -8.39 6.36
N ILE A 95 4.27 -9.51 7.07
CA ILE A 95 5.04 -10.71 6.72
C ILE A 95 4.05 -11.87 6.73
N GLN A 96 4.04 -12.64 5.64
CA GLN A 96 3.25 -13.85 5.51
C GLN A 96 4.17 -15.01 5.16
N TRP A 97 4.03 -16.10 5.92
CA TRP A 97 4.62 -17.36 5.57
C TRP A 97 3.53 -18.42 5.45
N GLY A 98 3.30 -18.87 4.21
CA GLY A 98 2.34 -19.91 3.88
C GLY A 98 3.05 -21.19 3.48
N ASN A 99 2.49 -22.32 3.87
CA ASN A 99 2.96 -23.66 3.48
C ASN A 99 1.74 -24.45 3.00
N ASN A 100 1.93 -25.34 2.04
CA ASN A 100 0.89 -26.21 1.55
C ASN A 100 1.48 -27.59 1.20
N LEU A 101 0.88 -28.66 1.73
CA LEU A 101 1.25 -30.05 1.50
C LEU A 101 0.06 -30.82 0.90
N VAL A 102 0.26 -31.50 -0.22
CA VAL A 102 -0.72 -32.38 -0.85
C VAL A 102 -0.81 -33.69 -0.06
N VAL A 103 -2.03 -34.03 0.39
CA VAL A 103 -2.35 -35.25 1.13
C VAL A 103 -3.55 -35.95 0.47
N GLY A 104 -3.31 -37.09 -0.17
CA GLY A 104 -4.34 -37.81 -0.92
C GLY A 104 -4.85 -36.99 -2.11
N HIS A 105 -6.14 -36.64 -2.11
CA HIS A 105 -6.77 -35.77 -3.11
C HIS A 105 -6.99 -34.33 -2.60
N GLY A 106 -6.45 -33.97 -1.43
CA GLY A 106 -6.57 -32.64 -0.82
C GLY A 106 -5.21 -32.01 -0.49
N SER A 107 -5.22 -30.82 0.10
CA SER A 107 -4.01 -30.16 0.59
C SER A 107 -4.24 -29.46 1.93
N VAL A 108 -3.17 -29.31 2.72
CA VAL A 108 -3.15 -28.70 4.06
C VAL A 108 -2.11 -27.62 4.12
#